data_AF-A0A3N5X861-F1
#
_entry.id   AF-A0A3N5X861-F1
#
_cell.length_a   1.000
_cell.length_b   1.000
_cell.length_c   1.000
_cell.angle_alpha   90.00
_cell.angle_beta   90.00
_cell.angle_gamma   90.00
#
_symmetry.space_group_name_H-M   'P 1'
#
loop_
_entity.id
_entity.type
_entity.pdbx_description
1 polymer ?
#
loop_
_entity_poly.entity_id
_entity_poly.type
_entity_poly.pdbx_seq_one_letter_code
_entity_poly.pdbx_strand_id
1 'polypeptide(L)'
;MLAWDYETFGEHHSRDTGIFEFMRHLPDELGRRDIRTLMPSEIIDEYSDRSYHLPLPAFPCTWAGNGGMEFFLGNAAQQAVFQLMLLAYNKALLTKDKKLIDIAIWLLQSDNLHLIQWFGRYGPEAEVSAYFTPQEWWQLGPNGIVWEIQQVYKNFINALDAYI
;
A
#
# COMPACT_ATOMS: atom_id res chain seq x y z
N MET A 1 -10.86 -12.56 -11.38
CA MET A 1 -9.75 -11.60 -11.56
C MET A 1 -8.53 -12.17 -10.86
N LEU A 2 -7.36 -12.18 -11.50
CA LEU A 2 -6.09 -12.52 -10.86
C LEU A 2 -5.33 -11.21 -10.64
N ALA A 3 -4.70 -11.07 -9.48
CA ALA A 3 -3.93 -9.88 -9.12
C ALA A 3 -2.65 -10.32 -8.40
N TRP A 4 -1.54 -9.74 -8.81
CA TRP A 4 -0.21 -9.95 -8.25
C TRP A 4 0.56 -8.63 -8.31
N ASP A 5 1.45 -8.42 -7.34
CA ASP A 5 2.43 -7.34 -7.42
C ASP A 5 3.41 -7.63 -8.55
N TYR A 6 3.82 -6.60 -9.29
CA TYR A 6 4.70 -6.79 -10.46
C TYR A 6 6.05 -7.38 -10.07
N GLU A 7 6.53 -7.06 -8.87
CA GLU A 7 7.74 -7.56 -8.23
C GLU A 7 7.70 -9.08 -8.03
N THR A 8 6.53 -9.71 -8.11
CA THR A 8 6.41 -11.18 -8.20
C THR A 8 7.29 -11.75 -9.32
N PHE A 9 7.40 -11.03 -10.44
CA PHE A 9 8.12 -11.46 -11.63
C PHE A 9 9.50 -10.80 -11.71
N GLY A 10 10.53 -11.53 -11.27
CA GLY A 10 11.93 -11.09 -11.33
C GLY A 10 12.58 -10.89 -9.97
N GLU A 11 11.83 -10.39 -8.98
CA GLU A 11 12.31 -10.20 -7.61
C GLU A 11 11.94 -11.40 -6.73
N HIS A 12 10.64 -11.69 -6.53
CA HIS A 12 10.22 -12.84 -5.71
C HIS A 12 10.41 -14.18 -6.44
N HIS A 13 10.14 -14.21 -7.74
CA HIS A 13 10.51 -15.31 -8.62
C HIS A 13 11.60 -14.85 -9.57
N SER A 14 12.84 -15.21 -9.28
CA SER A 14 13.98 -14.87 -10.13
C SER A 14 13.82 -15.45 -11.53
N ARG A 15 14.52 -14.87 -12.50
CA ARG A 15 14.47 -15.30 -13.90
C ARG A 15 14.79 -16.80 -14.07
N ASP A 16 15.71 -17.34 -13.28
CA ASP A 16 16.17 -18.73 -13.36
C ASP A 16 15.08 -19.75 -12.99
N THR A 17 14.02 -19.32 -12.31
CA THR A 17 12.84 -20.16 -12.05
C THR A 17 12.04 -20.48 -13.31
N GLY A 18 12.30 -19.76 -14.42
CA GLY A 18 11.54 -19.88 -15.67
C GLY A 18 10.23 -19.10 -15.68
N ILE A 19 9.96 -18.25 -14.67
CA ILE A 19 8.70 -17.52 -14.56
C ILE A 19 8.38 -16.65 -15.79
N PHE A 20 9.39 -16.01 -16.39
CA PHE A 20 9.19 -15.21 -17.60
C PHE A 20 8.85 -16.07 -18.83
N GLU A 21 9.43 -17.26 -18.94
CA GLU A 21 9.10 -18.22 -19.99
C GLU A 21 7.65 -18.72 -19.81
N PHE A 22 7.27 -19.04 -18.57
CA PHE A 22 5.90 -19.40 -18.23
C PHE A 22 4.90 -18.30 -18.64
N MET A 23 5.15 -17.05 -18.23
CA MET A 23 4.26 -15.93 -18.56
C MET A 23 4.17 -15.65 -20.07
N ARG A 24 5.24 -15.93 -20.83
CA ARG A 24 5.22 -15.81 -22.30
C ARG A 24 4.33 -16.85 -22.97
N HIS A 25 4.32 -18.08 -22.46
CA HIS A 25 3.51 -19.17 -23.00
C HIS A 25 2.06 -19.17 -22.48
N LEU A 26 1.80 -18.53 -21.34
CA LEU A 26 0.49 -18.56 -20.70
C LEU A 26 -0.66 -18.10 -21.62
N PRO A 27 -0.57 -17.00 -22.39
CA PRO A 27 -1.66 -16.58 -23.28
C PRO A 27 -2.01 -17.63 -24.35
N ASP A 28 -1.01 -18.28 -24.95
CA ASP A 28 -1.21 -19.31 -25.97
C ASP A 28 -1.93 -20.53 -25.39
N GLU A 29 -1.53 -20.96 -24.18
CA GLU A 29 -2.13 -22.11 -23.49
C GLU A 29 -3.55 -21.82 -22.99
N LEU A 30 -3.84 -20.58 -22.60
CA LEU A 30 -5.21 -20.13 -22.32
C LEU A 30 -6.07 -20.14 -23.59
N GLY A 31 -5.52 -19.64 -24.70
CA GLY A 31 -6.19 -19.64 -26.00
C GLY A 31 -6.52 -21.05 -26.51
N ARG A 32 -5.61 -22.01 -26.33
CA ARG A 32 -5.83 -23.44 -26.65
C ARG A 32 -6.99 -24.08 -25.88
N ARG A 33 -7.36 -23.50 -24.73
CA ARG A 33 -8.46 -23.94 -23.88
C ARG A 33 -9.70 -23.05 -24.02
N ASP A 34 -9.74 -22.20 -25.05
CA ASP A 34 -10.80 -21.23 -25.32
C ASP A 34 -11.08 -20.29 -24.12
N ILE A 35 -10.05 -19.98 -23.32
CA ILE A 35 -10.14 -19.03 -22.20
C ILE A 35 -9.85 -17.62 -22.72
N ARG A 36 -10.83 -16.72 -22.57
CA ARG A 36 -10.68 -15.29 -22.88
C ARG A 36 -10.08 -14.53 -21.71
N THR A 37 -9.04 -13.75 -21.98
CA THR A 37 -8.52 -12.73 -21.06
C THR A 37 -9.07 -11.37 -21.48
N LEU A 38 -9.71 -10.65 -20.56
CA LEU A 38 -10.33 -9.37 -20.84
C LEU A 38 -9.78 -8.30 -19.90
N MET A 39 -9.65 -7.09 -20.42
CA MET A 39 -9.39 -5.89 -19.64
C MET A 39 -10.60 -5.59 -18.75
N PRO A 40 -10.40 -4.95 -17.58
CA PRO A 40 -11.52 -4.54 -16.73
C PRO A 40 -12.59 -3.70 -17.45
N SER A 41 -12.19 -2.84 -18.39
CA SER A 41 -13.12 -2.05 -19.21
C SER A 41 -13.97 -2.91 -20.14
N GLU A 42 -13.36 -3.92 -20.80
CA GLU A 42 -14.08 -4.84 -21.69
C GLU A 42 -15.08 -5.70 -20.90
N ILE A 43 -14.73 -6.10 -19.67
CA ILE A 43 -15.65 -6.82 -18.79
C ILE A 43 -16.86 -5.95 -18.45
N ILE A 44 -16.66 -4.66 -18.17
CA ILE A 44 -17.76 -3.73 -17.88
C ILE A 44 -18.65 -3.59 -19.11
N ASP A 45 -18.07 -3.33 -20.29
CA ASP A 45 -18.80 -3.14 -21.54
C ASP A 45 -19.62 -4.38 -21.94
N GLU A 46 -19.09 -5.59 -21.73
CA GLU A 46 -19.77 -6.84 -22.11
C GLU A 46 -20.79 -7.33 -21.08
N TYR A 47 -20.59 -7.04 -19.79
CA TYR A 47 -21.31 -7.70 -18.70
C TYR A 47 -22.04 -6.76 -17.72
N SER A 48 -22.02 -5.43 -17.93
CA SER A 48 -22.71 -4.46 -17.05
C SER A 48 -24.18 -4.81 -16.82
N ASP A 49 -24.89 -5.19 -17.88
CA ASP A 49 -26.33 -5.50 -17.86
C ASP A 49 -26.65 -6.79 -17.09
N ARG A 50 -25.62 -7.58 -16.77
CA ARG A 50 -25.70 -8.84 -16.01
C ARG A 50 -25.05 -8.73 -14.64
N SER A 51 -24.63 -7.53 -14.23
CA SER A 51 -24.01 -7.31 -12.94
C SER A 51 -25.04 -7.41 -11.81
N TYR A 52 -24.58 -7.90 -10.67
CA TYR A 52 -25.37 -7.90 -9.44
C TYR A 52 -24.89 -6.77 -8.54
N HIS A 53 -25.84 -6.16 -7.82
CA HIS A 53 -25.49 -5.22 -6.78
C HIS A 53 -24.78 -5.96 -5.63
N LEU A 54 -23.51 -5.63 -5.41
CA LEU A 54 -22.72 -6.11 -4.29
C LEU A 54 -22.39 -4.92 -3.39
N PRO A 55 -23.14 -4.70 -2.30
CA PRO A 55 -22.82 -3.62 -1.38
C PRO A 55 -21.50 -3.91 -0.67
N LEU A 56 -20.60 -2.93 -0.65
CA LEU A 56 -19.36 -2.99 0.11
C LEU A 56 -19.64 -2.70 1.60
N PRO A 57 -18.87 -3.29 2.53
CA PRO A 57 -19.02 -3.01 3.95
C PRO A 57 -18.74 -1.54 4.25
N ALA A 58 -19.43 -1.00 5.25
CA ALA A 58 -19.18 0.37 5.71
C ALA A 58 -17.82 0.51 6.41
N PHE A 59 -17.28 -0.59 6.94
CA PHE A 59 -15.94 -0.63 7.53
C PHE A 59 -14.92 -1.04 6.45
N PRO A 60 -13.76 -0.35 6.36
CA PRO A 60 -12.75 -0.66 5.35
C PRO A 60 -12.21 -2.09 5.44
N CYS A 61 -11.90 -2.67 4.30
CA CYS A 61 -11.23 -3.96 4.16
C CYS A 61 -10.03 -3.84 3.23
N THR A 62 -9.16 -4.84 3.27
CA THR A 62 -7.98 -4.97 2.41
C THR A 62 -7.82 -6.41 1.95
N TRP A 63 -6.94 -6.64 0.98
CA TRP A 63 -6.48 -7.97 0.60
C TRP A 63 -5.29 -8.47 1.45
N ALA A 64 -4.66 -7.58 2.22
CA ALA A 64 -3.51 -7.90 3.06
C ALA A 64 -3.91 -8.61 4.36
N GLY A 65 -3.03 -9.47 4.88
CA GLY A 65 -3.25 -10.23 6.10
C GLY A 65 -4.58 -11.01 6.07
N ASN A 66 -5.40 -10.85 7.12
CA ASN A 66 -6.74 -11.46 7.22
C ASN A 66 -7.86 -10.61 6.61
N GLY A 67 -7.52 -9.55 5.88
CA GLY A 67 -8.44 -8.69 5.14
C GLY A 67 -9.09 -7.55 5.92
N GLY A 68 -8.80 -7.41 7.20
CA GLY A 68 -9.15 -6.24 7.99
C GLY A 68 -8.02 -5.20 8.04
N MET A 69 -8.26 -4.10 8.76
CA MET A 69 -7.31 -2.98 8.83
C MET A 69 -6.10 -3.26 9.73
N GLU A 70 -6.00 -4.43 10.36
CA GLU A 70 -4.93 -4.80 11.29
C GLU A 70 -3.56 -4.90 10.61
N PHE A 71 -3.52 -5.01 9.28
CA PHE A 71 -2.26 -4.96 8.55
C PHE A 71 -1.64 -3.55 8.58
N PHE A 72 -2.46 -2.51 8.43
CA PHE A 72 -2.01 -1.11 8.35
C PHE A 72 -2.19 -0.32 9.65
N LEU A 73 -3.04 -0.80 10.56
CA LEU A 73 -3.41 -0.13 11.82
C LEU A 73 -3.37 -1.08 13.04
N GLY A 74 -2.62 -2.18 12.94
CA GLY A 74 -2.59 -3.24 13.94
C GLY A 74 -1.73 -2.95 15.17
N ASN A 75 -0.88 -1.92 15.14
CA ASN A 75 -0.05 -1.53 16.27
C ASN A 75 -0.16 -0.04 16.59
N ALA A 76 0.25 0.34 17.80
CA ALA A 76 0.13 1.72 18.28
C ALA A 76 1.00 2.73 17.49
N ALA A 77 2.13 2.29 16.93
CA ALA A 77 2.99 3.14 16.11
C ALA A 77 2.31 3.50 14.78
N GLN A 78 1.74 2.51 14.09
CA GLN A 78 0.93 2.69 12.89
C GLN A 78 -0.25 3.62 13.16
N GLN A 79 -0.99 3.41 14.25
CA GLN A 79 -2.13 4.26 14.61
C GLN A 79 -1.71 5.70 14.87
N ALA A 80 -0.60 5.93 15.57
CA ALA A 80 -0.08 7.27 15.82
C ALA A 80 0.34 7.98 14.53
N VAL A 81 1.04 7.29 13.62
CA VAL A 81 1.41 7.82 12.31
C VAL A 81 0.17 8.11 11.46
N PHE A 82 -0.83 7.24 11.48
CA PHE A 82 -2.08 7.46 10.75
C PHE A 82 -2.85 8.69 11.24
N GLN A 83 -2.87 8.97 12.55
CA GLN A 83 -3.46 10.22 13.06
C GLN A 83 -2.69 11.45 12.57
N LEU A 84 -1.35 11.39 12.53
CA LEU A 84 -0.51 12.47 12.01
C LEU A 84 -0.71 12.67 10.49
N MET A 85 -0.84 11.59 9.73
CA MET A 85 -1.21 11.61 8.31
C MET A 85 -2.51 12.38 8.08
N LEU A 86 -3.58 12.04 8.82
CA LEU A 86 -4.87 12.72 8.73
C LEU A 86 -4.78 14.20 9.11
N LEU A 87 -4.02 14.53 10.17
CA LEU A 87 -3.82 15.91 10.59
C LEU A 87 -3.04 16.72 9.53
N ALA A 88 -1.96 16.16 8.99
CA ALA A 88 -1.15 16.77 7.94
C ALA A 88 -2.00 17.10 6.71
N TYR A 89 -2.79 16.14 6.23
CA TYR A 89 -3.66 16.35 5.07
C TYR A 89 -4.75 17.39 5.33
N ASN A 90 -5.49 17.26 6.44
CA ASN A 90 -6.56 18.21 6.76
C ASN A 90 -6.02 19.63 6.96
N LYS A 91 -4.86 19.79 7.60
CA LYS A 91 -4.21 21.09 7.76
C LYS A 91 -3.73 21.65 6.42
N ALA A 92 -3.18 20.82 5.53
CA ALA A 92 -2.76 21.25 4.19
C ALA A 92 -3.94 21.76 3.36
N LEU A 93 -5.12 21.14 3.45
CA LEU A 93 -6.34 21.62 2.78
C LEU A 93 -6.73 23.05 3.19
N LEU A 94 -6.46 23.45 4.44
CA LEU A 94 -6.77 24.81 4.92
C LEU A 94 -5.93 25.89 4.22
N THR A 95 -4.70 25.56 3.82
CA THR A 95 -3.80 26.49 3.12
C THR A 95 -4.30 26.87 1.72
N LYS A 96 -5.13 26.01 1.10
CA LYS A 96 -5.56 26.09 -0.31
C LYS A 96 -4.39 26.12 -1.32
N ASP A 97 -3.16 25.86 -0.88
CA ASP A 97 -1.99 25.75 -1.75
C ASP A 97 -1.90 24.33 -2.31
N LYS A 98 -2.04 24.21 -3.64
CA LYS A 98 -2.00 22.93 -4.34
C LYS A 98 -0.69 22.17 -4.13
N LYS A 99 0.44 22.86 -3.95
CA LYS A 99 1.73 22.21 -3.71
C LYS A 99 1.81 21.59 -2.32
N LEU A 100 1.30 22.28 -1.30
CA LEU A 100 1.27 21.78 0.06
C LEU A 100 0.29 20.61 0.20
N ILE A 101 -0.85 20.68 -0.49
CA ILE A 101 -1.80 19.56 -0.58
C ILE A 101 -1.17 18.36 -1.28
N ASP A 102 -0.44 18.56 -2.38
CA ASP A 102 0.27 17.47 -3.08
C ASP A 102 1.29 16.80 -2.16
N ILE A 103 2.15 17.56 -1.47
CA ILE A 103 3.10 17.02 -0.49
C ILE A 103 2.37 16.22 0.60
N ALA A 104 1.24 16.72 1.10
CA ALA A 104 0.45 15.97 2.08
C ALA A 104 -0.08 14.64 1.51
N ILE A 105 -0.45 14.58 0.23
CA ILE A 105 -0.87 13.35 -0.45
C ILE A 105 0.30 12.36 -0.55
N TRP A 106 1.53 12.80 -0.86
CA TRP A 106 2.72 11.94 -0.79
C TRP A 106 2.94 11.37 0.62
N LEU A 107 2.73 12.19 1.65
CA LEU A 107 2.81 11.74 3.03
C LEU A 107 1.68 10.76 3.42
N LEU A 108 0.58 10.67 2.67
CA LEU A 108 -0.52 9.74 2.92
C LEU A 108 -0.30 8.32 2.35
N GLN A 109 0.85 8.03 1.71
CA GLN A 109 1.11 6.70 1.16
C GLN A 109 1.06 5.62 2.24
N SER A 110 0.33 4.52 1.97
CA SER A 110 0.15 3.41 2.91
C SER A 110 1.45 2.66 3.22
N ASP A 111 2.46 2.77 2.34
CA ASP A 111 3.81 2.26 2.56
C ASP A 111 4.40 2.76 3.88
N ASN A 112 4.15 4.02 4.25
CA ASN A 112 4.60 4.58 5.52
C ASN A 112 4.03 3.85 6.76
N LEU A 113 2.88 3.18 6.62
CA LEU A 113 2.28 2.32 7.65
C LEU A 113 2.76 0.87 7.53
N HIS A 114 2.91 0.37 6.29
CA HIS A 114 3.44 -0.97 6.02
C HIS A 114 4.87 -1.13 6.55
N LEU A 115 5.73 -0.14 6.30
CA LEU A 115 7.13 -0.12 6.73
C LEU A 115 7.33 -0.22 8.25
N ILE A 116 6.31 0.05 9.06
CA ILE A 116 6.37 -0.08 10.53
C ILE A 116 5.36 -1.09 11.07
N GLN A 117 4.77 -1.92 10.20
CA GLN A 117 3.88 -3.00 10.61
C GLN A 117 4.58 -3.97 11.56
N TRP A 118 5.89 -4.20 11.36
CA TRP A 118 6.71 -5.07 12.19
C TRP A 118 6.89 -4.59 13.64
N PHE A 119 6.59 -3.31 13.94
CA PHE A 119 6.87 -2.74 15.26
C PHE A 119 6.07 -3.44 16.37
N GLY A 120 6.79 -4.13 17.27
CA GLY A 120 6.19 -4.91 18.35
C GLY A 120 5.50 -6.21 17.89
N ARG A 121 5.73 -6.65 16.63
CA ARG A 121 5.17 -7.88 16.05
C ARG A 121 6.28 -8.82 15.59
N TYR A 122 5.91 -10.08 15.35
CA TYR A 122 6.82 -11.15 14.90
C TYR A 122 6.12 -12.03 13.87
N GLY A 123 6.89 -12.80 13.10
CA GLY A 123 6.41 -13.75 12.10
C GLY A 123 6.52 -13.23 10.65
N PRO A 124 6.07 -14.03 9.66
CA PRO A 124 6.37 -13.77 8.25
C PRO A 124 5.91 -12.40 7.74
N GLU A 125 4.74 -11.92 8.16
CA GLU A 125 4.24 -10.59 7.76
C GLU A 125 5.11 -9.45 8.31
N ALA A 126 5.60 -9.59 9.53
CA ALA A 126 6.52 -8.63 10.15
C ALA A 126 7.89 -8.67 9.48
N GLU A 127 8.37 -9.86 9.10
CA GLU A 127 9.63 -10.02 8.37
C GLU A 127 9.59 -9.35 6.98
N VAL A 128 8.48 -9.50 6.25
CA VAL A 128 8.27 -8.81 4.97
C VAL A 128 8.28 -7.29 5.15
N SER A 129 7.56 -6.79 6.15
CA SER A 129 7.53 -5.35 6.43
C SER A 129 8.91 -4.80 6.84
N ALA A 130 9.67 -5.59 7.60
CA ALA A 130 11.04 -5.25 7.99
C ALA A 130 12.00 -5.28 6.80
N TYR A 131 11.81 -6.21 5.84
CA TYR A 131 12.58 -6.28 4.59
C TYR A 131 12.44 -5.00 3.76
N PHE A 132 11.24 -4.42 3.69
CA PHE A 132 11.01 -3.17 2.97
C PHE A 132 11.54 -1.93 3.71
N THR A 133 11.86 -2.03 5.01
CA THR A 133 12.43 -0.92 5.78
C THR A 133 13.88 -0.67 5.34
N PRO A 134 14.24 0.55 4.90
CA PRO A 134 15.59 0.85 4.40
C PRO A 134 16.68 0.41 5.36
N GLN A 135 17.74 -0.23 4.83
CA GLN A 135 18.75 -0.89 5.66
C GLN A 135 19.46 0.11 6.59
N GLU A 136 19.68 1.33 6.12
CA GLU A 136 20.35 2.41 6.84
C GLU A 136 19.53 2.90 8.03
N TRP A 137 18.21 2.74 8.03
CA TRP A 137 17.34 3.21 9.11
C TRP A 137 17.51 2.37 10.37
N TRP A 138 17.92 1.10 10.23
CA TRP A 138 18.12 0.20 11.36
C TRP A 138 19.21 0.66 12.34
N GLN A 139 20.11 1.56 11.94
CA GLN A 139 21.06 2.19 12.84
C GLN A 139 20.38 3.03 13.95
N LEU A 140 19.15 3.50 13.72
CA LEU A 140 18.33 4.22 14.70
C LEU A 140 17.67 3.26 15.72
N GLY A 141 17.67 1.96 15.43
CA GLY A 141 16.92 0.95 16.15
C GLY A 141 15.40 1.11 16.00
N PRO A 142 14.62 0.11 16.47
CA PRO A 142 13.16 0.08 16.28
C PRO A 142 12.41 1.35 16.71
N ASN A 143 12.72 1.83 17.92
CA ASN A 143 12.06 3.01 18.48
C ASN A 143 12.50 4.29 17.75
N GLY A 144 13.76 4.36 17.31
CA GLY A 144 14.27 5.51 16.57
C GLY A 144 13.59 5.65 15.20
N ILE A 145 13.40 4.55 14.47
CA ILE A 145 12.67 4.56 13.19
C ILE A 145 11.26 5.12 13.38
N VAL A 146 10.49 4.55 14.32
CA VAL A 146 9.12 5.00 14.59
C VAL A 146 9.08 6.46 15.07
N TRP A 147 10.07 6.88 15.84
CA TRP A 147 10.18 8.26 16.30
C TRP A 147 10.43 9.23 15.14
N GLU A 148 11.42 8.96 14.29
CA GLU A 148 11.78 9.84 13.17
C GLU A 148 10.68 9.93 12.12
N ILE A 149 9.99 8.83 11.82
CA ILE A 149 8.81 8.85 10.94
C ILE A 149 7.77 9.85 11.47
N GLN A 150 7.48 9.83 12.78
CA GLN A 150 6.55 10.81 13.37
C GLN A 150 7.06 12.25 13.28
N GLN A 151 8.38 12.48 13.37
CA GLN A 151 8.94 13.82 13.24
C GLN A 151 8.73 14.39 11.84
N VAL A 152 8.78 13.58 10.79
CA VAL A 152 8.47 14.03 9.41
C VAL A 152 7.10 14.70 9.37
N TYR A 153 6.06 14.03 9.89
CA TYR A 153 4.71 14.60 9.91
C TYR A 153 4.59 15.81 10.83
N LYS A 154 5.16 15.76 12.05
CA LYS A 154 5.10 16.88 12.99
C LYS A 154 5.76 18.13 12.42
N ASN A 155 6.92 17.97 11.78
CA ASN A 155 7.64 19.07 11.13
C ASN A 155 6.84 19.65 9.96
N PHE A 156 6.26 18.79 9.13
CA PHE A 156 5.39 19.24 8.04
C PHE A 156 4.17 20.00 8.57
N ILE A 157 3.46 19.45 9.54
CA ILE A 157 2.30 20.08 10.19
C ILE A 157 2.68 21.45 10.76
N ASN A 158 3.80 21.58 11.47
CA ASN A 158 4.25 22.86 12.02
C ASN A 158 4.62 23.86 10.92
N ALA A 159 5.24 23.41 9.83
CA ALA A 159 5.58 24.28 8.71
C ALA A 159 4.35 24.90 8.04
N LEU A 160 3.20 24.20 8.06
CA LEU A 160 1.94 24.72 7.52
C LEU A 160 1.39 25.93 8.29
N ASP A 161 1.82 26.19 9.53
CA ASP A 161 1.35 27.35 10.30
C ASP A 161 1.69 28.70 9.64
N ALA A 162 2.73 28.74 8.79
CA ALA A 162 3.07 29.94 8.04
C ALA A 162 2.14 30.22 6.85
N TYR A 163 1.21 29.30 6.53
CA TYR A 163 0.36 29.31 5.34
C TYR A 163 -1.14 29.30 5.64
N ILE A 164 -1.51 29.39 6.92
CA ILE A 164 -2.90 29.46 7.41
C ILE A 164 -3.12 30.84 8.02
#